data_AF-A0A3S3MH50-F1
#
_entry.id   AF-A0A3S3MH50-F1
#
_cell.length_a   1.000
_cell.length_b   1.000
_cell.length_c   1.000
_cell.angle_alpha   90.00
_cell.angle_beta   90.00
_cell.angle_gamma   90.00
#
_symmetry.space_group_name_H-M   'P 1'
#
loop_
_entity.id
_entity.type
_entity.pdbx_description
1 polymer ?
#
loop_
_entity_poly.entity_id
_entity_poly.type
_entity_poly.pdbx_seq_one_letter_code
_entity_poly.pdbx_strand_id
1 'polypeptide(L)'
;MSNDDINARRREQVKLNMLTVAAVAGKYYLIDGGYGNTPNYIALYRGVISPQDAKELFNLHHSSLRNAIERIFSVIKNRFPILKNTSSHSFVMATDVIIACCTLHNFTQIHSNSEYWIYEEYDLQ
;
A
#
# COMPACT_ATOMS: atom_id res chain seq x y z
N MET A 1 -29.76 -10.85 0.17
CA MET A 1 -28.34 -11.27 0.22
C MET A 1 -27.78 -10.86 1.56
N SER A 2 -27.11 -11.77 2.26
CA SER A 2 -26.51 -11.45 3.57
C SER A 2 -25.32 -10.49 3.39
N ASN A 3 -25.03 -9.67 4.40
CA ASN A 3 -23.80 -8.86 4.44
C ASN A 3 -22.55 -9.74 4.29
N ASP A 4 -22.61 -10.99 4.74
CA ASP A 4 -21.52 -11.96 4.60
C ASP A 4 -21.29 -12.37 3.14
N ASP A 5 -22.36 -12.53 2.36
CA ASP A 5 -22.28 -12.87 0.94
C ASP A 5 -21.67 -11.72 0.12
N ILE A 6 -22.00 -10.48 0.50
CA ILE A 6 -21.45 -9.26 -0.10
C ILE A 6 -19.96 -9.14 0.22
N ASN A 7 -19.58 -9.42 1.47
CA ASN A 7 -18.18 -9.40 1.91
C ASN A 7 -17.35 -10.56 1.31
N ALA A 8 -17.97 -11.72 1.08
CA ALA A 8 -17.33 -12.86 0.40
C ALA A 8 -17.07 -12.54 -1.08
N ARG A 9 -18.08 -12.04 -1.81
CA ARG A 9 -17.93 -11.60 -3.21
C ARG A 9 -16.93 -10.45 -3.35
N ARG A 10 -16.86 -9.53 -2.38
CA ARG A 10 -15.83 -8.47 -2.36
C ARG A 10 -14.42 -9.03 -2.18
N ARG A 11 -14.22 -10.01 -1.29
CA ARG A 11 -12.91 -10.69 -1.14
C ARG A 11 -12.51 -11.41 -2.42
N GLU A 12 -13.48 -12.01 -3.11
CA GLU A 12 -13.26 -12.69 -4.39
C GLU A 12 -12.95 -11.71 -5.52
N GLN A 13 -13.67 -10.59 -5.63
CA GLN A 13 -13.40 -9.57 -6.65
C GLN A 13 -12.09 -8.80 -6.41
N VAL A 14 -11.72 -8.53 -5.16
CA VAL A 14 -10.40 -7.96 -4.83
C VAL A 14 -9.30 -8.96 -5.18
N LYS A 15 -9.47 -10.25 -4.84
CA LYS A 15 -8.56 -11.31 -5.27
C LYS A 15 -8.46 -11.38 -6.78
N LEU A 16 -9.58 -11.29 -7.50
CA LEU A 16 -9.63 -11.36 -8.96
C LEU A 16 -8.92 -10.15 -9.60
N ASN A 17 -9.17 -8.93 -9.10
CA ASN A 17 -8.52 -7.72 -9.60
C ASN A 17 -7.01 -7.71 -9.27
N MET A 18 -6.63 -8.20 -8.09
CA MET A 18 -5.23 -8.38 -7.71
C MET A 18 -4.56 -9.42 -8.64
N LEU A 19 -5.21 -10.56 -8.89
CA LEU A 19 -4.78 -11.59 -9.85
C LEU A 19 -4.61 -11.05 -11.27
N THR A 20 -5.55 -10.23 -11.74
CA THR A 20 -5.48 -9.60 -13.07
C THR A 20 -4.33 -8.62 -13.18
N VAL A 21 -4.02 -7.86 -12.12
CA VAL A 21 -2.83 -7.01 -12.06
C VAL A 21 -1.55 -7.86 -11.95
N ALA A 22 -1.61 -9.01 -11.29
CA ALA A 22 -0.43 -9.84 -10.98
C ALA A 22 0.03 -10.79 -12.08
N ALA A 23 -0.78 -11.05 -13.11
CA ALA A 23 -0.48 -12.05 -14.14
C ALA A 23 0.50 -11.56 -15.22
N VAL A 24 1.56 -10.84 -14.84
CA VAL A 24 2.69 -10.58 -15.74
C VAL A 24 3.76 -11.63 -15.47
N ALA A 25 3.98 -12.54 -16.43
CA ALA A 25 4.96 -13.60 -16.30
C ALA A 25 6.35 -13.05 -15.90
N GLY A 26 6.95 -13.62 -14.85
CA GLY A 26 8.26 -13.23 -14.33
C GLY A 26 8.27 -12.03 -13.38
N LYS A 27 7.10 -11.47 -13.01
CA LYS A 27 7.01 -10.40 -12.00
C LYS A 27 6.42 -10.90 -10.68
N TYR A 28 6.88 -10.31 -9.58
CA TYR A 28 6.40 -10.57 -8.24
C TYR A 28 5.96 -9.28 -7.56
N TYR A 29 4.84 -9.34 -6.85
CA TYR A 29 4.31 -8.27 -6.03
C TYR A 29 4.69 -8.49 -4.57
N LEU A 30 5.22 -7.46 -3.94
CA LEU A 30 5.53 -7.49 -2.53
C LEU A 30 4.24 -7.30 -1.72
N ILE A 31 4.04 -8.16 -0.73
CA ILE A 31 2.85 -8.20 0.11
C ILE A 31 3.22 -8.12 1.58
N ASP A 32 2.29 -7.64 2.40
CA ASP A 32 2.44 -7.60 3.85
C ASP A 32 2.75 -9.00 4.42
N GLY A 33 3.57 -9.08 5.47
CA GLY A 33 3.91 -10.31 6.19
C GLY A 33 2.70 -11.04 6.80
N GLY A 34 1.55 -10.35 6.93
CA GLY A 34 0.27 -10.94 7.28
C GLY A 34 -0.32 -11.88 6.21
N TYR A 35 0.11 -11.77 4.96
CA TYR A 35 -0.34 -12.60 3.84
C TYR A 35 0.60 -13.78 3.58
N GLY A 36 0.07 -14.86 2.99
CA GLY A 36 0.86 -16.02 2.59
C GLY A 36 1.54 -15.80 1.23
N ASN A 37 2.72 -16.39 1.05
CA ASN A 37 3.41 -16.43 -0.24
C ASN A 37 2.59 -17.24 -1.26
N THR A 38 2.42 -16.70 -2.46
CA THR A 38 1.77 -17.38 -3.59
C THR A 38 2.56 -17.11 -4.88
N PRO A 39 2.34 -17.88 -5.96
CA PRO A 39 2.91 -17.52 -7.25
C PRO A 39 2.54 -16.07 -7.59
N ASN A 40 3.57 -15.25 -7.81
CA ASN A 40 3.51 -13.82 -8.10
C ASN A 40 3.35 -12.89 -6.87
N TYR A 41 3.32 -13.40 -5.63
CA TYR A 41 3.27 -12.58 -4.42
C TYR A 41 4.25 -13.06 -3.36
N ILE A 42 5.11 -12.15 -2.90
CA ILE A 42 6.18 -12.46 -1.94
C ILE A 42 6.02 -11.59 -0.70
N ALA A 43 5.80 -12.25 0.44
CA ALA A 43 5.81 -11.70 1.79
C ALA A 43 7.20 -11.75 2.41
N LEU A 44 7.38 -11.05 3.52
CA LEU A 44 8.58 -11.14 4.36
C LEU A 44 8.87 -12.59 4.77
N TYR A 45 10.15 -12.97 4.80
CA TYR A 45 10.57 -14.23 5.42
C TYR A 45 10.31 -14.16 6.92
N ARG A 46 9.42 -15.01 7.42
CA ARG A 46 9.08 -15.10 8.85
C ARG A 46 10.24 -15.73 9.64
N GLY A 47 10.52 -15.20 10.82
CA GLY A 47 11.50 -15.77 11.76
C GLY A 47 12.97 -15.53 11.39
N VAL A 48 13.27 -14.61 10.47
CA VAL A 48 14.64 -14.20 10.14
C VAL A 48 14.99 -12.96 10.95
N ILE A 49 15.92 -13.09 11.90
CA ILE A 49 16.26 -12.06 12.91
C ILE A 49 17.78 -11.79 12.97
N SER A 50 18.59 -12.43 12.13
CA SER A 50 20.07 -12.37 12.22
C SER A 50 20.75 -11.94 10.92
N PRO A 51 21.81 -11.11 10.95
CA PRO A 51 22.17 -10.29 9.80
C PRO A 51 23.07 -10.90 8.73
N GLN A 52 23.08 -12.23 8.60
CA GLN A 52 24.11 -12.90 7.81
C GLN A 52 23.63 -13.50 6.48
N ASP A 53 22.31 -13.52 6.23
CA ASP A 53 21.74 -14.30 5.11
C ASP A 53 21.06 -13.43 4.05
N ALA A 54 21.07 -13.90 2.80
CA ALA A 54 20.35 -13.26 1.68
C ALA A 54 18.85 -13.02 1.95
N LYS A 55 18.24 -13.81 2.84
CA LYS A 55 16.85 -13.64 3.30
C LYS A 55 16.66 -12.38 4.14
N GLU A 56 17.66 -12.00 4.90
CA GLU A 56 17.61 -10.81 5.74
C GLU A 56 17.81 -9.54 4.91
N LEU A 57 18.77 -9.53 3.98
CA LEU A 57 18.88 -8.46 2.97
C LEU A 57 17.58 -8.28 2.19
N PHE A 58 16.91 -9.37 1.81
CA PHE A 58 15.59 -9.30 1.20
C PHE A 58 14.56 -8.63 2.14
N ASN A 59 14.48 -9.07 3.39
CA ASN A 59 13.55 -8.50 4.37
C ASN A 59 13.84 -7.02 4.66
N LEU A 60 15.10 -6.61 4.69
CA LEU A 60 15.51 -5.22 4.89
C LEU A 60 15.03 -4.35 3.74
N HIS A 61 15.31 -4.73 2.49
CA HIS A 61 14.84 -3.99 1.33
C HIS A 61 13.32 -3.96 1.23
N HIS A 62 12.66 -5.09 1.50
CA HIS A 62 11.20 -5.17 1.52
C HIS A 62 10.62 -4.22 2.59
N SER A 63 11.13 -4.26 3.82
CA SER A 63 10.68 -3.40 4.92
C SER A 63 10.94 -1.92 4.62
N SER A 64 12.09 -1.59 4.03
CA SER A 64 12.43 -0.21 3.62
C SER A 64 11.43 0.32 2.59
N LEU A 65 11.14 -0.47 1.55
CA LEU A 65 10.16 -0.09 0.53
C LEU A 65 8.75 0.06 1.12
N ARG A 66 8.33 -0.87 1.99
CA ARG A 66 7.06 -0.77 2.71
C ARG A 66 6.98 0.52 3.51
N ASN A 67 8.00 0.84 4.29
CA ASN A 67 8.06 2.05 5.11
C ASN A 67 7.93 3.30 4.22
N ALA A 68 8.61 3.35 3.07
CA ALA A 68 8.47 4.46 2.14
C ALA A 68 7.03 4.63 1.62
N ILE A 69 6.37 3.52 1.26
CA ILE A 69 4.97 3.52 0.81
C ILE A 69 4.03 3.98 1.93
N GLU A 70 4.19 3.44 3.14
CA GLU A 70 3.37 3.80 4.31
C GLU A 70 3.51 5.27 4.68
N ARG A 71 4.73 5.82 4.62
CA ARG A 71 4.99 7.26 4.85
C ARG A 71 4.27 8.13 3.82
N ILE A 72 4.33 7.79 2.53
CA ILE A 72 3.61 8.53 1.48
C ILE A 72 2.10 8.53 1.78
N PHE A 73 1.54 7.37 2.15
CA PHE A 73 0.12 7.30 2.53
C PHE A 73 -0.19 8.07 3.81
N SER A 74 0.72 8.12 4.79
CA SER A 74 0.58 8.95 6.00
C SER A 74 0.43 10.43 5.62
N VAL A 75 1.35 10.94 4.80
CA VAL A 75 1.34 12.33 4.31
C VAL A 75 0.03 12.65 3.58
N ILE A 76 -0.40 11.79 2.67
CA ILE A 76 -1.66 12.00 1.92
C ILE A 76 -2.86 11.98 2.87
N LYS A 77 -2.92 11.06 3.85
CA LYS A 77 -4.00 11.00 4.84
C LYS A 77 -4.02 12.21 5.78
N ASN A 78 -2.85 12.75 6.13
CA ASN A 78 -2.74 13.97 6.93
C ASN A 78 -3.22 15.20 6.16
N ARG A 79 -2.88 15.27 4.87
CA ARG A 79 -3.31 16.37 3.98
C ARG A 79 -4.79 16.31 3.61
N PHE A 80 -5.35 15.11 3.45
CA PHE A 80 -6.74 14.90 3.06
C PHE A 80 -7.49 14.12 4.15
N PRO A 81 -8.09 14.81 5.15
CA PRO A 81 -8.80 14.16 6.26
C PRO A 81 -9.95 13.24 5.83
N ILE A 82 -10.51 13.43 4.63
CA ILE A 82 -11.51 12.53 4.04
C ILE A 82 -11.02 11.07 3.97
N LEU A 83 -9.71 10.86 3.85
CA LEU A 83 -9.10 9.53 3.80
C LEU A 83 -9.05 8.82 5.17
N LYS A 84 -9.29 9.53 6.28
CA LYS A 84 -9.32 8.94 7.63
C LYS A 84 -10.62 8.17 7.89
N ASN A 85 -11.70 8.48 7.18
CA ASN A 85 -13.04 7.90 7.35
C ASN A 85 -13.50 7.07 6.14
N THR A 86 -12.58 6.45 5.40
CA THR A 86 -12.93 5.66 4.20
C THR A 86 -13.72 4.38 4.51
N SER A 87 -13.79 3.94 5.77
CA SER A 87 -14.49 2.73 6.21
C SER A 87 -16.00 2.74 5.97
N SER A 88 -16.63 3.91 5.80
CA SER A 88 -18.05 4.05 5.49
C SER A 88 -18.38 4.00 4.00
N HIS A 89 -17.38 4.02 3.11
CA HIS A 89 -17.56 4.14 1.67
C HIS A 89 -17.50 2.76 0.98
N SER A 90 -18.13 2.65 -0.19
CA SER A 90 -17.95 1.46 -1.03
C SER A 90 -16.49 1.35 -1.48
N PHE A 91 -16.01 0.14 -1.78
CA PHE A 91 -14.62 -0.07 -2.22
C PHE A 91 -14.26 0.80 -3.44
N VAL A 92 -15.14 0.88 -4.44
CA VAL A 92 -14.96 1.70 -5.65
C VAL A 92 -14.84 3.18 -5.29
N MET A 93 -15.71 3.66 -4.41
CA MET A 93 -15.68 5.05 -3.98
C MET A 93 -14.41 5.36 -3.18
N ALA A 94 -13.97 4.46 -2.30
CA ALA A 94 -12.72 4.61 -1.57
C ALA A 94 -11.51 4.66 -2.51
N THR A 95 -11.48 3.82 -3.55
CA THR A 95 -10.40 3.85 -4.56
C THR A 95 -10.40 5.15 -5.36
N ASP A 96 -11.57 5.63 -5.79
CA ASP A 96 -11.68 6.87 -6.56
C ASP A 96 -11.24 8.09 -5.72
N VAL A 97 -11.64 8.14 -4.45
CA VAL A 97 -11.22 9.20 -3.52
C VAL A 97 -9.71 9.17 -3.30
N ILE A 98 -9.10 7.99 -3.11
CA ILE A 98 -7.64 7.87 -2.97
C ILE A 98 -6.93 8.37 -4.24
N ILE A 99 -7.38 7.96 -5.43
CA ILE A 99 -6.79 8.38 -6.70
C ILE A 99 -6.92 9.90 -6.90
N ALA A 100 -8.09 10.47 -6.59
CA ALA A 100 -8.30 11.91 -6.66
C ALA A 100 -7.35 12.67 -5.71
N CYS A 101 -7.21 12.22 -4.46
CA CYS A 101 -6.28 12.81 -3.50
C CYS A 101 -4.82 12.73 -3.96
N CYS A 102 -4.37 11.58 -4.49
CA CYS A 102 -3.03 11.44 -5.05
C CYS A 102 -2.80 12.37 -6.25
N THR A 103 -3.79 12.48 -7.13
CA THR A 103 -3.72 13.34 -8.32
C THR A 103 -3.61 14.81 -7.93
N LEU A 104 -4.45 15.26 -6.99
CA LEU A 104 -4.40 16.62 -6.45
C LEU A 104 -3.07 16.90 -5.74
N HIS A 105 -2.58 15.94 -4.94
CA HIS A 105 -1.28 16.05 -4.30
C HIS A 105 -0.18 16.28 -5.36
N ASN A 106 -0.07 15.39 -6.34
CA ASN A 106 0.93 15.49 -7.40
C ASN A 106 0.82 16.80 -8.18
N PHE A 107 -0.40 17.22 -8.52
CA PHE A 107 -0.63 18.49 -9.20
C PHE A 107 -0.08 19.66 -8.39
N THR A 108 -0.39 19.72 -7.09
CA THR A 108 0.14 20.78 -6.23
C THR A 108 1.65 20.70 -6.07
N GLN A 109 2.24 19.51 -5.98
CA GLN A 109 3.70 19.36 -5.88
C GLN A 109 4.42 19.86 -7.13
N ILE A 110 3.86 19.63 -8.32
CA ILE A 110 4.44 20.10 -9.59
C ILE A 110 4.39 21.63 -9.71
N HIS A 111 3.34 22.26 -9.16
CA HIS A 111 3.08 23.69 -9.34
C HIS A 111 3.46 24.54 -8.12
N SER A 112 3.82 23.91 -7.00
CA SER A 112 4.41 24.61 -5.87
C SER A 112 5.92 24.43 -5.95
N ASN A 113 6.69 25.53 -5.87
CA ASN A 113 8.16 25.51 -5.76
C ASN A 113 8.63 24.93 -4.40
N SER A 114 7.87 24.01 -3.81
CA SER A 114 8.06 23.51 -2.45
C SER A 114 8.73 22.14 -2.49
N GLU A 115 10.06 22.13 -2.34
CA GLU A 115 10.85 20.92 -2.08
C GLU A 115 10.71 20.41 -0.62
N TYR A 116 9.87 21.02 0.22
CA TYR A 116 9.97 20.86 1.69
C TYR A 116 9.12 19.75 2.33
N TRP A 117 8.21 19.11 1.61
CA TRP A 117 7.21 18.23 2.23
C TRP A 117 7.70 16.83 2.63
N ILE A 118 8.81 16.35 2.08
CA ILE A 118 9.40 15.06 2.48
C ILE A 118 10.13 15.13 3.83
N TYR A 119 10.31 16.32 4.41
CA TYR A 119 11.07 16.54 5.64
C TYR A 119 10.21 16.80 6.90
N GLU A 120 8.94 17.21 6.77
CA GLU A 120 8.10 17.59 7.94
C GLU A 120 7.71 16.41 8.87
N GLU A 121 7.96 15.16 8.48
CA GLU A 121 7.71 13.97 9.34
C GLU A 121 9.02 13.34 9.86
N TYR A 122 10.20 13.91 9.54
CA TYR A 122 11.48 13.45 10.11
C TYR A 122 11.69 13.92 11.56
N ASP A 123 10.98 14.95 12.02
CA ASP A 123 11.21 15.61 13.32
C ASP A 123 10.28 15.14 14.46
N LEU A 124 9.51 14.06 14.27
CA LEU A 124 8.59 13.55 15.30
C LEU A 124 8.69 12.02 15.53
N GLN A 125 9.89 11.46 15.43
CA GLN A 125 10.19 10.13 16.00
C GLN A 125 11.17 10.22 17.17
#